data_AF-A0A9D8BXH2-F1
#
_entry.id   AF-A0A9D8BXH2-F1
#
_cell.length_a   1.000
_cell.length_b   1.000
_cell.length_c   1.000
_cell.angle_alpha   90.00
_cell.angle_beta   90.00
_cell.angle_gamma   90.00
#
_symmetry.space_group_name_H-M   'P 1'
#
loop_
_entity.id
_entity.type
_entity.pdbx_description
1 polymer ?
#
loop_
_entity_poly.entity_id
_entity_poly.type
_entity_poly.pdbx_seq_one_letter_code
_entity_poly.pdbx_strand_id
1 'polypeptide(L)'
;MAAQARTLYDKLWDEHVVRTESDGTALLYIDRHLVHEVTSPQAFEGLRMAKRPLWRAESIVATADHNTPTTGWERGLDGIDDPISREQVVTLDHNIAAFKVPVYFPFLDQRQGIVHVIGPEQGATLPGMTVVCGDSHTSTHGAFACLAFGIGTSEVEHVMATQCLVAKKMKNMLVQVEGNLQRGVT
;
A
#
# COMPACT_ATOMS: atom_id res chain seq x y z
N MET A 1 23.31 28.97 -12.64
CA MET A 1 23.23 28.65 -11.20
C MET A 1 23.27 27.15 -11.06
N ALA A 2 24.14 26.59 -10.22
CA ALA A 2 24.15 25.15 -9.97
C ALA A 2 22.79 24.76 -9.36
N ALA A 3 22.14 23.71 -9.87
CA ALA A 3 20.88 23.23 -9.32
C ALA A 3 21.08 22.89 -7.83
N GLN A 4 20.18 23.37 -6.97
CA GLN A 4 20.23 23.10 -5.54
C GLN A 4 20.24 21.57 -5.31
N ALA A 5 21.15 21.09 -4.47
CA ALA A 5 21.23 19.67 -4.15
C ALA A 5 19.90 19.22 -3.51
N ARG A 6 19.33 18.12 -4.04
CA ARG A 6 18.05 17.56 -3.61
C ARG A 6 18.26 16.29 -2.82
N THR A 7 17.50 16.12 -1.73
CA THR A 7 17.45 14.85 -0.98
C THR A 7 16.79 13.75 -1.82
N LEU A 8 16.90 12.48 -1.40
CA LEU A 8 16.13 11.40 -2.04
C LEU A 8 14.62 11.69 -1.97
N TYR A 9 14.13 12.14 -0.81
CA TYR A 9 12.74 12.56 -0.64
C TYR A 9 12.33 13.64 -1.62
N ASP A 10 13.16 14.69 -1.80
CA ASP A 10 12.84 15.77 -2.74
C ASP A 10 12.75 15.26 -4.17
N LYS A 11 13.67 14.38 -4.60
CA LYS A 11 13.64 13.80 -5.94
C LYS A 11 12.38 12.98 -6.17
N LEU A 12 12.05 12.07 -5.24
CA LEU A 12 10.85 11.24 -5.31
C LEU A 12 9.60 12.11 -5.31
N TRP A 13 9.51 13.11 -4.42
CA TRP A 13 8.38 14.03 -4.39
C TRP A 13 8.23 14.78 -5.72
N ASP A 14 9.29 15.44 -6.19
CA ASP A 14 9.26 16.27 -7.40
C ASP A 14 8.89 15.45 -8.66
N GLU A 15 9.29 14.19 -8.73
CA GLU A 15 8.97 13.28 -9.86
C GLU A 15 7.50 12.83 -9.89
N HIS A 16 6.79 12.90 -8.76
CA HIS A 16 5.42 12.36 -8.62
C HIS A 16 4.36 13.44 -8.39
N VAL A 17 4.73 14.70 -8.19
CA VAL A 17 3.75 15.80 -8.11
C VAL A 17 3.10 15.99 -9.47
N VAL A 18 1.78 15.79 -9.53
CA VAL A 18 0.95 16.07 -10.71
C VAL A 18 0.57 17.55 -10.75
N ARG A 19 0.20 18.11 -9.60
CA ARG A 19 -0.23 19.50 -9.45
C ARG A 19 0.02 19.97 -8.03
N THR A 20 0.36 21.25 -7.88
CA THR A 20 0.45 21.91 -6.57
C THR A 20 -0.52 23.09 -6.56
N GLU A 21 -1.32 23.18 -5.51
CA GLU A 21 -2.21 24.30 -5.23
C GLU A 21 -1.45 25.47 -4.59
N SER A 22 -2.05 26.66 -4.60
CA SER A 22 -1.43 27.88 -4.07
C SER A 22 -1.09 27.82 -2.58
N ASP A 23 -1.77 26.95 -1.80
CA ASP A 23 -1.52 26.75 -0.37
C ASP A 23 -0.44 25.70 -0.08
N GLY A 24 0.21 25.15 -1.12
CA GLY A 24 1.23 24.12 -1.02
C GLY A 24 0.70 22.68 -0.90
N THR A 25 -0.62 22.48 -0.93
CA THR A 25 -1.21 21.15 -1.09
C THR A 25 -0.90 20.62 -2.48
N ALA A 26 -0.45 19.38 -2.59
CA ALA A 26 -0.14 18.74 -3.85
C ALA A 26 -1.04 17.53 -4.11
N LEU A 27 -1.30 17.28 -5.39
CA LEU A 27 -1.81 16.02 -5.89
C LEU A 27 -0.61 15.17 -6.29
N LEU A 28 -0.34 14.12 -5.51
CA LEU A 28 0.77 13.20 -5.70
C LEU A 28 0.29 11.97 -6.46
N TYR A 29 0.97 11.61 -7.55
CA TYR A 29 0.73 10.36 -8.25
C TYR A 29 1.18 9.17 -7.38
N ILE A 30 0.43 8.07 -7.42
CA ILE A 30 0.74 6.83 -6.71
C ILE A 30 1.11 5.73 -7.71
N ASP A 31 2.27 5.10 -7.58
CA ASP A 31 2.68 4.01 -8.49
C ASP A 31 2.13 2.65 -8.07
N ARG A 32 2.11 2.39 -6.77
CA ARG A 32 1.72 1.11 -6.18
C ARG A 32 0.73 1.33 -5.05
N HIS A 33 -0.40 0.63 -5.13
CA HIS A 33 -1.39 0.59 -4.07
C HIS A 33 -1.49 -0.85 -3.54
N LEU A 34 -0.99 -1.08 -2.34
CA LEU A 34 -1.14 -2.36 -1.67
C LEU A 34 -2.47 -2.36 -0.93
N VAL A 35 -3.18 -3.49 -0.97
CA VAL A 35 -4.50 -3.62 -0.34
C VAL A 35 -4.61 -4.95 0.41
N HIS A 36 -5.37 -4.92 1.50
CA HIS A 36 -5.66 -6.07 2.34
C HIS A 36 -7.12 -6.02 2.80
N GLU A 37 -7.59 -7.08 3.44
CA GLU A 37 -8.99 -7.36 3.74
C GLU A 37 -9.63 -6.44 4.79
N VAL A 38 -8.83 -5.70 5.57
CA VAL A 38 -9.36 -4.91 6.69
C VAL A 38 -9.82 -3.52 6.25
N THR A 39 -9.01 -2.82 5.47
CA THR A 39 -9.24 -1.40 5.14
C THR A 39 -9.75 -1.16 3.73
N SER A 40 -9.60 -2.13 2.82
CA SER A 40 -10.07 -2.02 1.44
C SER A 40 -11.58 -2.22 1.20
N PRO A 41 -12.36 -3.00 2.01
CA PRO A 41 -13.76 -3.29 1.68
C PRO A 41 -14.63 -2.06 1.49
N GLN A 42 -14.51 -1.08 2.39
CA GLN A 42 -15.30 0.15 2.31
C GLN A 42 -14.94 1.00 1.09
N ALA A 43 -13.67 1.03 0.69
CA ALA A 43 -13.26 1.75 -0.52
C ALA A 43 -13.85 1.12 -1.79
N PHE A 44 -13.83 -0.21 -1.91
CA PHE A 44 -14.48 -0.91 -3.03
C PHE A 44 -16.00 -0.69 -3.05
N GLU A 45 -16.66 -0.68 -1.89
CA GLU A 45 -18.09 -0.36 -1.80
C GLU A 45 -18.38 1.10 -2.19
N GLY A 46 -17.56 2.05 -1.77
CA GLY A 46 -17.67 3.46 -2.18
C GLY A 46 -17.63 3.62 -3.69
N LEU A 47 -16.68 2.97 -4.38
CA LEU A 47 -16.62 2.94 -5.83
C LEU A 47 -17.88 2.33 -6.46
N ARG A 48 -18.36 1.20 -5.92
CA ARG A 48 -19.55 0.50 -6.41
C ARG A 48 -20.79 1.39 -6.31
N MET A 49 -21.02 2.01 -5.16
CA MET A 49 -22.13 2.93 -4.91
C MET A 49 -22.06 4.17 -5.81
N ALA A 50 -20.85 4.68 -6.05
CA ALA A 50 -20.62 5.80 -6.96
C ALA A 50 -20.60 5.39 -8.45
N LYS A 51 -20.74 4.09 -8.76
CA LYS A 51 -20.60 3.52 -10.12
C LYS A 51 -19.29 3.89 -10.80
N ARG A 52 -18.20 3.91 -10.04
CA ARG A 52 -16.84 4.25 -10.50
C ARG A 52 -16.02 2.97 -10.74
N PRO A 53 -15.30 2.87 -11.87
CA PRO A 53 -14.30 1.82 -12.03
C PRO A 53 -13.04 2.13 -11.20
N LEU A 54 -12.16 1.14 -11.04
CA LEU A 54 -10.77 1.42 -10.66
C LEU A 54 -10.09 2.21 -11.78
N TRP A 55 -9.32 3.23 -11.42
CA TRP A 55 -8.58 4.03 -12.40
C TRP A 55 -7.46 3.22 -13.08
N ARG A 56 -6.67 2.48 -12.29
CA ARG A 56 -5.55 1.67 -12.78
C ARG A 56 -5.41 0.40 -11.96
N ALA A 57 -6.18 -0.62 -12.28
CA ALA A 57 -6.18 -1.90 -11.57
C ALA A 57 -4.78 -2.55 -11.48
N GLU A 58 -3.91 -2.36 -12.49
CA GLU A 58 -2.54 -2.89 -12.53
C GLU A 58 -1.60 -2.31 -11.46
N SER A 59 -1.94 -1.15 -10.87
CA SER A 59 -1.20 -0.59 -9.74
C SER A 59 -1.51 -1.30 -8.44
N ILE A 60 -2.59 -2.09 -8.38
CA ILE A 60 -3.07 -2.72 -7.15
C ILE A 60 -2.45 -4.11 -7.00
N VAL A 61 -1.90 -4.37 -5.81
CA VAL A 61 -1.48 -5.72 -5.38
C VAL A 61 -2.20 -6.03 -4.07
N ALA A 62 -2.89 -7.16 -4.05
CA ALA A 62 -3.69 -7.58 -2.92
C ALA A 62 -3.11 -8.82 -2.23
N THR A 63 -3.27 -8.90 -0.92
CA THR A 63 -3.03 -10.12 -0.12
C THR A 63 -4.01 -10.15 1.04
N ALA A 64 -4.38 -11.34 1.50
CA ALA A 64 -5.03 -11.50 2.81
C ALA A 64 -3.93 -11.74 3.86
N ASP A 65 -3.89 -11.00 4.96
CA ASP A 65 -2.80 -11.17 5.96
C ASP A 65 -3.14 -10.81 7.41
N HIS A 66 -4.15 -9.99 7.68
CA HIS A 66 -4.51 -9.53 9.03
C HIS A 66 -5.42 -10.50 9.79
N ASN A 67 -6.35 -11.13 9.07
CA ASN A 67 -7.43 -11.99 9.58
C ASN A 67 -7.15 -13.48 9.36
N THR A 68 -5.89 -13.80 9.12
CA THR A 68 -5.45 -15.15 8.85
C THR A 68 -5.11 -15.85 10.19
N PRO A 69 -5.65 -17.04 10.46
CA PRO A 69 -5.65 -17.61 11.82
C PRO A 69 -4.31 -18.27 12.16
N THR A 70 -3.75 -18.03 13.35
CA THR A 70 -2.49 -18.67 13.78
C THR A 70 -2.61 -20.21 13.92
N THR A 71 -3.82 -20.73 14.16
CA THR A 71 -4.10 -22.16 14.33
C THR A 71 -5.29 -22.59 13.48
N GLY A 72 -5.31 -23.84 13.01
CA GLY A 72 -6.41 -24.36 12.19
C GLY A 72 -6.40 -23.86 10.75
N TRP A 73 -5.27 -23.29 10.30
CA TRP A 73 -5.02 -22.78 8.94
C TRP A 73 -5.29 -23.83 7.86
N GLU A 74 -4.95 -25.09 8.13
CA GLU A 74 -5.15 -26.23 7.24
C GLU A 74 -6.62 -26.53 6.92
N ARG A 75 -7.55 -25.97 7.70
CA ARG A 75 -9.00 -26.09 7.48
C ARG A 75 -9.53 -25.06 6.48
N GLY A 76 -8.66 -24.21 5.92
CA GLY A 76 -9.07 -23.14 5.02
C GLY A 76 -10.00 -22.14 5.67
N LEU A 77 -10.97 -21.59 4.94
CA LEU A 77 -11.88 -20.56 5.47
C LEU A 77 -12.61 -21.04 6.74
N ASP A 78 -12.84 -22.35 6.88
CA ASP A 78 -13.43 -22.94 8.08
C ASP A 78 -12.53 -22.86 9.31
N GLY A 79 -11.23 -22.61 9.12
CA GLY A 79 -10.26 -22.31 10.17
C GLY A 79 -10.33 -20.89 10.71
N ILE A 80 -11.00 -19.96 10.02
CA ILE A 80 -11.24 -18.59 10.50
C ILE A 80 -12.48 -18.61 11.38
N ASP A 81 -12.29 -18.85 12.69
CA ASP A 81 -13.39 -19.05 13.63
C ASP A 81 -14.21 -17.77 13.88
N ASP A 82 -13.58 -16.59 13.81
CA ASP A 82 -14.29 -15.32 13.94
C ASP A 82 -15.05 -14.97 12.64
N PRO A 83 -16.39 -14.82 12.71
CA PRO A 83 -17.19 -14.57 11.51
C PRO A 83 -16.90 -13.22 10.84
N ILE A 84 -16.43 -12.20 11.59
CA ILE A 84 -16.10 -10.89 11.02
C ILE A 84 -14.80 -11.00 10.22
N SER A 85 -13.76 -11.60 10.80
CA SER A 85 -12.51 -11.91 10.09
C SER A 85 -12.76 -12.73 8.82
N ARG A 86 -13.61 -13.77 8.92
CA ARG A 86 -13.97 -14.59 7.76
C ARG A 86 -14.65 -13.77 6.67
N GLU A 87 -15.62 -12.94 7.04
CA GLU A 87 -16.34 -12.07 6.11
C GLU A 87 -15.41 -11.10 5.40
N GLN A 88 -14.41 -10.53 6.11
CA GLN A 88 -13.44 -9.61 5.51
C GLN A 88 -12.58 -10.30 4.43
N VAL A 89 -12.06 -11.50 4.72
CA VAL A 89 -11.27 -12.29 3.74
C VAL A 89 -12.11 -12.63 2.52
N VAL A 90 -13.33 -13.14 2.72
CA VAL A 90 -14.26 -13.47 1.61
C VAL A 90 -14.65 -12.21 0.81
N THR A 91 -14.84 -11.08 1.49
CA THR A 91 -15.13 -9.80 0.84
C THR A 91 -13.97 -9.32 -0.02
N LEU A 92 -12.72 -9.54 0.40
CA LEU A 92 -11.56 -9.25 -0.43
C LEU A 92 -11.58 -10.09 -1.71
N ASP A 93 -11.80 -11.40 -1.63
CA ASP A 93 -11.90 -12.29 -2.79
C ASP A 93 -12.95 -11.77 -3.80
N HIS A 94 -14.14 -11.44 -3.31
CA HIS A 94 -15.22 -10.92 -4.14
C HIS A 94 -14.87 -9.57 -4.79
N ASN A 95 -14.26 -8.65 -4.05
CA ASN A 95 -13.88 -7.35 -4.57
C ASN A 95 -12.80 -7.47 -5.64
N ILE A 96 -11.76 -8.28 -5.40
CA ILE A 96 -10.68 -8.51 -6.36
C ILE A 96 -11.22 -9.13 -7.66
N ALA A 97 -12.11 -10.11 -7.56
CA ALA A 97 -12.77 -10.71 -8.72
C ALA A 97 -13.65 -9.71 -9.48
N ALA A 98 -14.49 -8.94 -8.77
CA ALA A 98 -15.44 -8.00 -9.36
C ALA A 98 -14.73 -6.84 -10.08
N PHE A 99 -13.66 -6.32 -9.50
CA PHE A 99 -12.88 -5.21 -10.04
C PHE A 99 -11.70 -5.65 -10.92
N LYS A 100 -11.49 -6.97 -11.08
CA LYS A 100 -10.47 -7.58 -11.94
C LYS A 100 -9.05 -7.10 -11.62
N VAL A 101 -8.70 -7.05 -10.34
CA VAL A 101 -7.34 -6.74 -9.91
C VAL A 101 -6.42 -7.91 -10.32
N PRO A 102 -5.33 -7.66 -11.07
CA PRO A 102 -4.59 -8.73 -11.73
C PRO A 102 -3.64 -9.49 -10.80
N VAL A 103 -3.20 -8.88 -9.70
CA VAL A 103 -2.24 -9.47 -8.77
C VAL A 103 -2.89 -9.60 -7.40
N TYR A 104 -3.16 -10.85 -7.02
CA TYR A 104 -3.76 -11.19 -5.75
C TYR A 104 -3.19 -12.50 -5.20
N PHE A 105 -2.83 -12.47 -3.92
CA PHE A 105 -2.41 -13.63 -3.14
C PHE A 105 -3.51 -13.95 -2.11
N PRO A 106 -4.50 -14.77 -2.49
CA PRO A 106 -5.61 -15.11 -1.60
C PRO A 106 -5.14 -15.91 -0.39
N PHE A 107 -6.05 -16.06 0.57
CA PHE A 107 -5.84 -16.98 1.69
C PHE A 107 -5.51 -18.40 1.18
N LEU A 108 -4.44 -19.00 1.73
CA LEU A 108 -3.82 -20.26 1.32
C LEU A 108 -2.96 -20.22 0.03
N ASP A 109 -2.77 -19.07 -0.63
CA ASP A 109 -1.78 -18.98 -1.72
C ASP A 109 -0.37 -19.16 -1.14
N GLN A 110 0.49 -19.91 -1.83
CA GLN A 110 1.87 -20.15 -1.37
C GLN A 110 2.69 -18.86 -1.26
N ARG A 111 2.32 -17.80 -1.99
CA ARG A 111 2.96 -16.48 -1.99
C ARG A 111 2.28 -15.49 -1.05
N GLN A 112 1.18 -15.91 -0.39
CA GLN A 112 0.52 -15.10 0.62
C GLN A 112 1.45 -14.84 1.79
N GLY A 113 1.35 -13.64 2.37
CA GLY A 113 2.08 -13.25 3.56
C GLY A 113 1.76 -11.81 3.93
N ILE A 114 2.47 -11.32 4.96
CA ILE A 114 2.31 -9.94 5.43
C ILE A 114 2.53 -8.97 4.27
N VAL A 115 1.61 -8.03 4.06
CA VAL A 115 1.57 -7.14 2.87
C VAL A 115 2.89 -6.39 2.63
N HIS A 116 3.58 -6.00 3.70
CA HIS A 116 4.87 -5.30 3.63
C HIS A 116 6.08 -6.22 3.42
N VAL A 117 5.92 -7.53 3.59
CA VAL A 117 6.94 -8.55 3.29
C VAL A 117 6.77 -9.03 1.85
N ILE A 118 5.55 -9.40 1.45
CA ILE A 118 5.28 -9.91 0.10
C ILE A 118 5.42 -8.84 -0.98
N GLY A 119 5.18 -7.56 -0.66
CA GLY A 119 5.30 -6.47 -1.63
C GLY A 119 6.68 -6.44 -2.28
N PRO A 120 7.79 -6.32 -1.52
CA PRO A 120 9.13 -6.39 -2.10
C PRO A 120 9.51 -7.78 -2.62
N GLU A 121 9.13 -8.87 -1.92
CA GLU A 121 9.47 -10.24 -2.34
C GLU A 121 8.91 -10.59 -3.73
N GLN A 122 7.71 -10.11 -4.06
CA GLN A 122 7.04 -10.34 -5.34
C GLN A 122 7.36 -9.26 -6.39
N GLY A 123 8.30 -8.35 -6.10
CA GLY A 123 8.70 -7.28 -7.00
C GLY A 123 7.64 -6.18 -7.20
N ALA A 124 6.66 -6.09 -6.30
CA ALA A 124 5.64 -5.03 -6.33
C ALA A 124 6.19 -3.68 -5.86
N THR A 125 7.26 -3.69 -5.07
CA THR A 125 7.97 -2.51 -4.56
C THR A 125 9.31 -2.38 -5.26
N LEU A 126 9.50 -1.30 -6.01
CA LEU A 126 10.74 -1.01 -6.74
C LEU A 126 11.24 0.41 -6.42
N PRO A 127 12.57 0.65 -6.44
CA PRO A 127 13.12 1.97 -6.21
C PRO A 127 12.52 3.05 -7.10
N GLY A 128 12.27 4.23 -6.53
CA GLY A 128 11.65 5.34 -7.24
C GLY A 128 10.15 5.45 -7.05
N MET A 129 9.46 4.40 -6.58
CA MET A 129 8.00 4.40 -6.50
C MET A 129 7.45 5.25 -5.36
N THR A 130 6.25 5.77 -5.58
CA THR A 130 5.28 6.12 -4.54
C THR A 130 4.41 4.90 -4.19
N VAL A 131 4.40 4.52 -2.91
CA VAL A 131 3.71 3.30 -2.43
C VAL A 131 2.78 3.62 -1.28
N VAL A 132 1.51 3.26 -1.41
CA VAL A 132 0.51 3.46 -0.34
C VAL A 132 -0.21 2.17 -0.02
N CYS A 133 -0.69 2.07 1.22
CA CYS A 133 -1.55 0.99 1.69
C CYS A 133 -2.45 1.55 2.80
N GLY A 134 -3.61 0.95 2.98
CA GLY A 134 -4.46 1.19 4.16
C GLY A 134 -3.85 0.63 5.47
N ASP A 135 -2.53 0.65 5.62
CA ASP A 135 -1.78 0.14 6.77
C ASP A 135 -0.73 1.16 7.23
N SER A 136 -0.56 1.32 8.54
CA SER A 136 0.34 2.31 9.14
C SER A 136 1.84 2.02 8.93
N HIS A 137 2.23 0.76 8.67
CA HIS A 137 3.60 0.30 8.51
C HIS A 137 4.10 0.34 7.06
N THR A 138 3.35 0.97 6.16
CA THR A 138 3.73 1.14 4.75
C THR A 138 5.08 1.85 4.57
N SER A 139 5.53 2.62 5.55
CA SER A 139 6.88 3.21 5.57
C SER A 139 8.01 2.19 5.46
N THR A 140 7.76 0.90 5.75
CA THR A 140 8.68 -0.22 5.53
C THR A 140 9.26 -0.23 4.11
N HIS A 141 8.46 0.13 3.10
CA HIS A 141 8.90 0.16 1.70
C HIS A 141 9.92 1.27 1.41
N GLY A 142 10.09 2.24 2.31
CA GLY A 142 11.16 3.23 2.25
C GLY A 142 12.57 2.62 2.26
N ALA A 143 12.73 1.40 2.81
CA ALA A 143 13.97 0.63 2.73
C ALA A 143 14.40 0.33 1.27
N PHE A 144 13.46 0.38 0.32
CA PHE A 144 13.68 0.17 -1.11
C PHE A 144 13.75 1.51 -1.88
N ALA A 145 14.07 2.63 -1.22
CA ALA A 145 14.12 3.96 -1.84
C ALA A 145 12.79 4.39 -2.49
N CYS A 146 11.67 4.03 -1.85
CA CYS A 146 10.32 4.47 -2.21
C CYS A 146 9.86 5.62 -1.32
N LEU A 147 8.96 6.45 -1.84
CA LEU A 147 8.16 7.37 -1.04
C LEU A 147 6.90 6.62 -0.59
N ALA A 148 6.95 6.02 0.59
CA ALA A 148 5.95 5.08 1.05
C ALA A 148 5.34 5.45 2.40
N PHE A 149 4.01 5.42 2.51
CA PHE A 149 3.30 5.80 3.73
C PHE A 149 1.87 5.26 3.77
N GLY A 150 1.36 5.07 4.99
CA GLY A 150 0.00 4.59 5.23
C GLY A 150 -1.04 5.65 4.93
N ILE A 151 -2.21 5.22 4.48
CA ILE A 151 -3.35 6.09 4.15
C ILE A 151 -4.63 5.60 4.83
N GLY A 152 -5.58 6.50 5.06
CA GLY A 152 -6.89 6.15 5.63
C GLY A 152 -7.84 5.54 4.59
N THR A 153 -8.93 4.93 5.03
CA THR A 153 -9.93 4.28 4.13
C THR A 153 -10.50 5.22 3.06
N SER A 154 -10.79 6.49 3.41
CA SER A 154 -11.25 7.48 2.43
C SER A 154 -10.19 7.80 1.37
N GLU A 155 -8.91 7.75 1.75
CA GLU A 155 -7.80 7.96 0.84
C GLU A 155 -7.56 6.71 -0.03
N VAL A 156 -7.77 5.50 0.50
CA VAL A 156 -7.76 4.25 -0.29
C VAL A 156 -8.76 4.36 -1.44
N GLU A 157 -10.01 4.79 -1.17
CA GLU A 157 -11.02 5.01 -2.22
C GLU A 157 -10.54 6.08 -3.22
N HIS A 158 -9.98 7.18 -2.73
CA HIS A 158 -9.49 8.27 -3.58
C HIS A 158 -8.37 7.81 -4.53
N VAL A 159 -7.41 7.03 -4.04
CA VAL A 159 -6.33 6.44 -4.84
C VAL A 159 -6.90 5.45 -5.85
N MET A 160 -7.84 4.58 -5.44
CA MET A 160 -8.49 3.66 -6.39
C MET A 160 -9.24 4.40 -7.50
N ALA A 161 -9.87 5.54 -7.19
CA ALA A 161 -10.66 6.32 -8.13
C ALA A 161 -9.82 7.21 -9.07
N THR A 162 -8.61 7.62 -8.65
CA THR A 162 -7.85 8.68 -9.34
C THR A 162 -6.37 8.38 -9.59
N GLN A 163 -5.84 7.34 -8.95
CA GLN A 163 -4.39 7.03 -8.86
C GLN A 163 -3.54 8.17 -8.29
N CYS A 164 -4.17 9.09 -7.59
CA CYS A 164 -3.50 10.21 -6.95
C CYS A 164 -3.90 10.28 -5.48
N LEU A 165 -3.16 11.07 -4.72
CA LEU A 165 -3.44 11.38 -3.33
C LEU A 165 -3.20 12.87 -3.07
N VAL A 166 -4.09 13.48 -2.30
CA VAL A 166 -3.89 14.84 -1.80
C VAL A 166 -2.94 14.79 -0.62
N ALA A 167 -1.76 15.42 -0.75
CA ALA A 167 -0.73 15.40 0.27
C ALA A 167 -0.06 16.77 0.43
N LYS A 168 0.43 17.07 1.62
CA LYS A 168 1.36 18.19 1.85
C LYS A 168 2.78 17.67 1.96
N LYS A 169 3.73 18.42 1.40
CA LYS A 169 5.15 18.06 1.49
C LYS A 169 5.57 18.01 2.97
N MET A 170 6.12 16.88 3.37
CA MET A 170 6.60 16.62 4.72
C MET A 170 7.99 17.22 4.92
N LYS A 171 8.37 17.41 6.20
CA LYS A 171 9.72 17.84 6.55
C LYS A 171 10.66 16.65 6.53
N ASN A 172 11.91 16.91 6.12
CA ASN A 172 12.97 15.91 6.14
C ASN A 172 13.72 15.92 7.47
N MET A 173 14.09 14.72 7.94
CA MET A 173 15.04 14.52 9.02
C MET A 173 16.09 13.51 8.56
N LEU A 174 17.36 13.90 8.61
CA LEU A 174 18.47 12.98 8.30
C LEU A 174 18.87 12.25 9.59
N VAL A 175 18.81 10.92 9.55
CA VAL A 175 19.44 10.05 10.53
C VAL A 175 20.67 9.45 9.88
N GLN A 176 21.85 9.86 10.33
CA GLN A 176 23.13 9.35 9.83
C GLN A 176 23.68 8.35 10.84
N VAL A 177 23.87 7.11 10.40
CA VAL A 177 24.43 6.02 11.19
C VAL A 177 25.84 5.73 10.67
N GLU A 178 26.83 5.85 11.56
CA GLU A 178 28.25 5.65 11.22
C GLU A 178 28.85 4.51 12.05
N GLY A 179 29.90 3.88 11.52
CA GLY A 179 30.57 2.74 12.13
C GLY A 179 30.03 1.38 11.67
N ASN A 180 30.44 0.31 12.36
CA ASN A 180 30.05 -1.06 12.06
C ASN A 180 29.14 -1.61 13.15
N LEU A 181 28.09 -2.35 12.75
CA LEU A 181 27.20 -3.06 13.65
C LEU A 181 28.01 -4.07 14.48
N GLN A 182 27.93 -3.94 15.81
CA GLN A 182 28.69 -4.80 16.73
C GLN A 182 28.01 -6.15 16.90
N ARG A 183 28.78 -7.17 17.31
CA ARG A 183 28.24 -8.51 17.57
C ARG A 183 27.13 -8.44 18.62
N GLY A 184 25.96 -8.99 18.29
CA GLY A 184 24.80 -9.04 19.18
C GLY A 184 23.89 -7.80 19.12
N VAL A 185 24.18 -6.83 18.24
CA VAL A 185 23.30 -5.70 17.95
C VAL A 185 22.59 -5.95 16.62
N THR A 186 21.30 -5.62 16.54
CA THR A 186 20.45 -5.68 15.34
C THR A 186 19.76 -4.35 15.12
#